data_AF-A0A773RKT7-F1
#
_entry.id   AF-A0A773RKT7-F1
#
_cell.length_a   1.000
_cell.length_b   1.000
_cell.length_c   1.000
_cell.angle_alpha   90.00
_cell.angle_beta   90.00
_cell.angle_gamma   90.00
#
_symmetry.space_group_name_H-M   'P 1'
#
loop_
_entity.id
_entity.type
_entity.pdbx_description
1 polymer ?
#
loop_
_entity_poly.entity_id
_entity_poly.type
_entity_poly.pdbx_seq_one_letter_code
_entity_poly.pdbx_strand_id
1 'polypeptide(L)'
;MKGKNIALEKLASFPDSADIYHAIHLSFDIWVTCPLTSPDDIKNFRNSFNKAKAQRKYKKMQEDKVNVQFFLDAETRAQLKELSRVRRLSTGEMLHDLIVEEYKRYRHSR
;
A
#
# COMPACT_ATOMS: atom_id res chain seq x y z
N MET A 1 8.04 -5.35 45.24
CA MET A 1 6.72 -5.72 44.68
C MET A 1 6.61 -5.15 43.28
N LYS A 2 6.55 -6.01 42.25
CA LYS A 2 6.35 -5.60 40.85
C LYS A 2 4.95 -4.98 40.74
N GLY A 3 4.90 -3.65 40.71
CA GLY A 3 3.67 -2.88 40.56
C GLY A 3 3.02 -3.24 39.23
N LYS A 4 1.82 -3.83 39.32
CA LYS A 4 0.96 -4.15 38.19
C LYS A 4 0.71 -2.86 37.41
N ASN A 5 1.23 -2.83 36.19
CA ASN A 5 0.99 -1.76 35.24
C ASN A 5 -0.42 -1.97 34.69
N ILE A 6 -1.37 -1.21 35.22
CA ILE A 6 -2.82 -1.32 34.96
C ILE A 6 -3.18 -1.11 33.47
N ALA A 7 -2.24 -0.58 32.69
CA ALA A 7 -2.39 -0.39 31.25
C ALA A 7 -2.11 -1.64 30.39
N LEU A 8 -1.53 -2.71 30.96
CA LEU A 8 -1.05 -3.88 30.20
C LEU A 8 -1.88 -5.16 30.37
N GLU A 9 -2.81 -5.23 31.33
CA GLU A 9 -3.58 -6.47 31.59
C GLU A 9 -4.66 -6.76 30.53
N LYS A 10 -5.04 -5.76 29.74
CA LYS A 10 -5.82 -5.95 28.51
C LYS A 10 -4.99 -5.39 27.36
N LEU A 11 -4.12 -6.21 26.79
CA LEU A 11 -3.66 -6.00 25.42
C LEU A 11 -4.92 -5.78 24.57
N ALA A 12 -5.19 -4.53 24.23
CA ALA A 12 -6.29 -4.18 23.36
C ALA A 12 -6.07 -4.96 22.06
N SER A 13 -6.91 -5.98 21.83
CA SER A 13 -7.03 -6.58 20.52
C SER A 13 -7.61 -5.48 19.65
N PHE A 14 -6.77 -4.89 18.79
CA PHE A 14 -7.22 -3.93 17.80
C PHE A 14 -7.67 -4.74 16.57
N PRO A 15 -8.99 -4.87 16.33
CA PRO A 15 -9.50 -5.74 15.27
C PRO A 15 -9.27 -5.17 13.87
N ASP A 16 -9.12 -3.84 13.73
CA ASP A 16 -8.79 -3.17 12.48
C ASP A 16 -7.58 -2.23 12.63
N SER A 17 -6.82 -2.10 11.55
CA SER A 17 -5.78 -1.10 11.34
C SER A 17 -6.22 0.32 11.67
N ALA A 18 -7.50 0.67 11.44
CA ALA A 18 -8.06 1.97 11.78
C ALA A 18 -8.04 2.25 13.29
N ASP A 19 -8.36 1.26 14.12
CA ASP A 19 -8.38 1.41 15.58
C ASP A 19 -6.97 1.59 16.15
N ILE A 20 -5.99 0.89 15.56
CA ILE A 20 -4.57 1.08 15.89
C ILE A 20 -4.14 2.52 15.59
N TYR A 21 -4.52 3.05 14.43
CA TYR A 21 -4.19 4.43 14.07
C TYR A 21 -4.82 5.45 15.03
N HIS A 22 -6.08 5.26 15.41
CA HIS A 22 -6.74 6.13 16.38
C HIS A 22 -6.07 6.07 17.75
N ALA A 23 -5.72 4.88 18.23
CA ALA A 23 -5.02 4.73 19.50
C ALA A 23 -3.64 5.40 19.51
N ILE A 24 -2.89 5.31 18.41
CA ILE A 24 -1.60 6.00 18.26
C ILE A 24 -1.78 7.51 18.27
N HIS A 25 -2.76 8.03 17.53
CA HIS A 25 -3.03 9.47 17.48
C HIS A 25 -3.47 10.02 18.85
N LEU A 26 -4.37 9.32 19.54
CA LEU A 26 -4.80 9.70 20.88
C LEU A 26 -3.64 9.67 21.89
N SER A 27 -2.80 8.64 21.83
CA SER A 27 -1.62 8.52 22.70
C SER A 27 -0.61 9.65 22.44
N PHE A 28 -0.44 10.02 21.17
CA PHE A 28 0.40 11.15 20.78
C PHE A 28 -0.16 12.47 21.29
N ASP A 29 -1.47 12.73 21.14
CA ASP A 29 -2.12 13.96 21.60
C ASP A 29 -2.00 14.13 23.11
N ILE A 30 -2.12 13.04 23.89
CA ILE A 30 -1.87 13.07 25.33
C ILE A 30 -0.40 13.37 25.62
N TRP A 31 0.54 12.68 24.95
CA TRP A 31 1.97 12.84 25.19
C TRP A 31 2.49 14.24 24.88
N VAL A 32 2.00 14.91 23.83
CA VAL A 32 2.43 16.28 23.49
C VAL A 32 1.94 17.35 24.46
N THR A 33 0.92 17.04 25.28
CA THR A 33 0.46 17.95 26.34
C THR A 33 1.31 17.88 27.60
N CYS A 34 2.19 16.87 27.72
CA CYS A 34 3.08 16.74 28.86
C CYS A 34 4.17 17.84 28.83
N PRO A 35 4.31 18.67 29.87
CA PRO A 35 5.29 19.77 29.91
C PRO A 35 6.75 19.31 29.84
N LEU A 36 7.01 18.03 30.15
CA LEU A 36 8.34 17.42 30.13
C LEU A 36 8.71 16.87 28.74
N THR A 37 7.77 16.87 27.79
CA THR A 37 8.03 16.37 26.44
C THR A 37 8.87 17.39 25.67
N SER A 38 10.04 16.95 25.20
CA SER A 38 10.91 17.79 24.37
C SER A 38 10.27 18.04 23.00
N PRO A 39 10.32 19.29 22.47
CA PRO A 39 9.90 19.59 21.10
C PRO A 39 10.63 18.74 20.04
N ASP A 40 11.89 18.38 20.29
CA ASP A 40 12.67 17.54 19.38
C ASP A 40 12.15 16.10 19.33
N ASP A 41 11.71 15.55 20.46
CA ASP A 41 11.11 14.21 20.50
C ASP A 41 9.79 14.18 19.72
N ILE A 42 8.96 15.22 19.85
CA ILE A 42 7.72 15.38 19.07
C ILE A 42 8.03 15.42 17.58
N LYS A 43 9.04 16.20 17.18
CA LYS A 43 9.47 16.31 15.79
C LYS A 43 10.00 14.97 15.25
N ASN A 44 10.84 14.28 16.01
CA ASN A 44 11.41 12.98 15.64
C ASN A 44 10.33 11.92 15.48
N PHE A 45 9.36 11.88 16.40
CA PHE A 45 8.21 10.99 16.30
C PHE A 45 7.39 11.27 15.05
N ARG A 46 7.00 12.53 14.82
CA ARG A 46 6.20 12.92 13.63
C ARG A 46 6.88 12.52 12.33
N ASN A 47 8.18 12.78 12.21
CA ASN A 47 8.96 12.43 11.03
C ASN A 47 9.00 10.91 10.81
N SER A 48 9.29 10.15 11.87
CA SER A 48 9.37 8.69 11.80
C SER A 48 8.02 8.05 11.46
N PHE A 49 6.95 8.53 12.09
CA PHE A 49 5.59 8.07 11.86
C PHE A 49 5.12 8.37 10.43
N ASN A 50 5.35 9.59 9.93
CA ASN A 50 5.02 9.96 8.56
C ASN A 50 5.81 9.16 7.54
N LYS A 51 7.11 8.92 7.78
CA LYS A 51 7.95 8.06 6.94
C LYS A 51 7.39 6.63 6.88
N ALA A 52 7.04 6.05 8.03
CA ALA A 52 6.45 4.71 8.09
C ALA A 52 5.07 4.64 7.40
N LYS A 53 4.22 5.66 7.58
CA LYS A 53 2.92 5.76 6.90
C LYS A 53 3.09 5.86 5.37
N ALA A 54 4.05 6.67 4.91
CA ALA A 54 4.37 6.79 3.49
C ALA A 54 4.86 5.44 2.93
N GLN A 55 5.81 4.78 3.60
CA GLN A 55 6.31 3.46 3.20
C GLN A 55 5.20 2.41 3.13
N ARG A 56 4.27 2.40 4.07
CA ARG A 56 3.10 1.50 4.03
C ARG A 56 2.20 1.78 2.82
N LYS A 57 1.95 3.05 2.50
CA LYS A 57 1.19 3.44 1.29
C LYS A 57 1.90 2.95 0.02
N TYR A 58 3.22 3.16 -0.08
CA TYR A 58 4.02 2.67 -1.21
C TYR A 58 4.00 1.14 -1.34
N LYS A 59 4.14 0.41 -0.23
CA LYS A 59 4.10 -1.05 -0.21
C LYS A 59 2.73 -1.58 -0.63
N LYS A 60 1.63 -0.98 -0.14
CA LYS A 60 0.27 -1.33 -0.55
C LYS A 60 0.06 -1.11 -2.06
N MET A 61 0.55 0.00 -2.60
CA MET A 61 0.50 0.26 -4.05
C MET A 61 1.37 -0.71 -4.88
N GLN A 62 2.42 -1.32 -4.30
CA GLN A 62 3.20 -2.37 -4.95
C GLN A 62 2.53 -3.75 -4.83
N GLU A 63 1.89 -4.05 -3.70
CA GLU A 63 1.12 -5.29 -3.52
C GLU A 63 -0.07 -5.36 -4.50
N ASP A 64 -0.69 -4.21 -4.83
CA ASP A 64 -1.71 -4.11 -5.89
C ASP A 64 -1.13 -4.30 -7.31
N LYS A 65 0.19 -4.16 -7.49
CA LYS A 65 0.88 -4.43 -8.75
C LYS A 65 1.40 -5.86 -8.76
N VAL A 66 0.52 -6.79 -9.12
CA VAL A 66 0.93 -8.18 -9.40
C VAL A 66 1.92 -8.17 -10.57
N ASN A 67 3.19 -8.48 -10.29
CA ASN A 67 4.20 -8.62 -11.33
C ASN A 67 4.05 -10.01 -11.98
N VAL A 68 3.39 -10.04 -13.14
CA VAL A 68 3.17 -11.27 -13.90
C VAL A 68 4.21 -11.36 -15.02
N GLN A 69 5.00 -12.44 -15.03
CA GLN A 69 5.91 -12.73 -16.12
C GLN A 69 5.17 -13.54 -17.19
N PHE A 70 5.10 -13.02 -18.40
CA PHE A 70 4.50 -13.71 -19.55
C PHE A 70 5.58 -14.30 -20.44
N PHE A 71 5.37 -15.53 -20.89
CA PHE A 71 6.16 -16.15 -21.94
C PHE A 71 5.33 -16.16 -23.21
N LEU A 72 5.78 -15.37 -24.19
CA LEU A 72 5.20 -15.30 -25.53
C LEU A 72 6.22 -15.89 -26.51
N ASP A 73 5.74 -16.60 -27.51
CA ASP A 73 6.56 -17.02 -28.63
C ASP A 73 7.06 -15.79 -29.42
N ALA A 74 8.07 -16.01 -30.26
CA ALA A 74 8.77 -14.93 -30.96
C ALA A 74 7.85 -14.15 -31.91
N GLU A 75 6.90 -14.83 -32.55
CA GLU A 75 5.98 -14.22 -33.51
C GLU A 75 4.94 -13.35 -32.79
N THR A 76 4.28 -13.89 -31.77
CA THR A 76 3.30 -13.14 -30.95
C THR A 76 3.94 -11.93 -30.30
N ARG A 77 5.19 -12.05 -29.82
CA ARG A 77 5.93 -10.93 -29.25
C ARG A 77 6.22 -9.84 -30.28
N ALA A 78 6.56 -10.20 -31.52
CA ALA A 78 6.82 -9.25 -32.59
C ALA A 78 5.54 -8.47 -32.95
N GLN A 79 4.41 -9.18 -33.09
CA GLN A 79 3.11 -8.56 -33.36
C GLN A 79 2.68 -7.61 -32.24
N LEU A 80 2.82 -8.02 -30.98
CA LEU A 80 2.50 -7.18 -29.82
C LEU A 80 3.37 -5.91 -29.79
N LYS A 81 4.64 -6.01 -30.15
CA LYS A 81 5.56 -4.86 -30.22
C LYS A 81 5.16 -3.87 -31.32
N GLU A 82 4.70 -4.36 -32.47
CA GLU A 82 4.24 -3.48 -33.54
C GLU A 82 2.93 -2.78 -33.14
N LEU A 83 1.98 -3.51 -32.56
CA LEU A 83 0.75 -2.94 -32.02
C LEU A 83 1.02 -1.91 -30.92
N SER A 84 1.98 -2.16 -30.04
CA SER A 84 2.32 -1.22 -28.97
C SER A 84 2.91 0.09 -29.54
N ARG A 85 3.67 0.02 -30.65
CA ARG A 85 4.17 1.23 -31.36
C ARG A 85 3.04 2.04 -31.97
N VAL A 86 2.08 1.38 -32.63
CA VAL A 86 0.93 2.04 -33.26
C VAL A 86 0.09 2.78 -32.21
N ARG A 87 -0.18 2.15 -31.05
CA ARG A 87 -0.98 2.73 -29.98
C ARG A 87 -0.20 3.63 -29.00
N ARG A 88 1.13 3.75 -29.17
CA ARG A 88 2.03 4.50 -28.27
C ARG A 88 1.92 4.07 -26.80
N LEU A 89 1.77 2.76 -26.59
CA LEU A 89 1.72 2.13 -25.27
C LEU A 89 2.99 1.31 -25.04
N SER A 90 3.34 1.07 -23.77
CA SER A 90 4.32 0.03 -23.48
C SER A 90 3.78 -1.35 -23.88
N THR A 91 4.67 -2.30 -24.14
CA THR A 91 4.29 -3.67 -24.50
C THR A 91 3.44 -4.33 -23.40
N GLY A 92 3.70 -4.02 -22.12
CA GLY A 92 2.91 -4.51 -21.00
C GLY A 92 1.51 -3.90 -20.93
N GLU A 93 1.40 -2.59 -21.11
CA GLU A 93 0.10 -1.89 -21.17
C GLU A 93 -0.74 -2.37 -22.35
N MET A 94 -0.12 -2.53 -23.53
CA MET A 94 -0.79 -3.08 -24.72
C MET A 94 -1.34 -4.48 -24.47
N LEU A 95 -0.56 -5.36 -23.83
CA LEU A 95 -1.00 -6.71 -23.51
C LEU A 95 -2.16 -6.71 -22.52
N HIS A 96 -2.08 -5.88 -21.48
CA HIS A 96 -3.16 -5.70 -20.52
C HIS A 96 -4.47 -5.25 -21.20
N ASP A 97 -4.38 -4.26 -22.09
CA ASP A 97 -5.55 -3.72 -22.79
C ASP A 97 -6.20 -4.78 -23.69
N LEU A 98 -5.40 -5.57 -24.42
CA LEU A 98 -5.92 -6.67 -25.23
C LEU A 98 -6.68 -7.70 -24.39
N ILE A 99 -6.15 -8.08 -23.22
CA ILE A 99 -6.81 -9.03 -22.30
C ILE A 99 -8.14 -8.45 -21.80
N VAL A 100 -8.15 -7.17 -21.43
CA VAL A 100 -9.37 -6.50 -20.93
C VAL A 100 -10.42 -6.36 -22.04
N GLU A 101 -10.01 -5.97 -23.25
CA GLU A 101 -10.88 -5.88 -24.43
C GLU A 101 -11.53 -7.24 -24.72
N GLU A 102 -10.74 -8.31 -24.75
CA GLU A 102 -11.23 -9.65 -25.07
C GLU A 102 -12.14 -10.20 -23.96
N TYR A 103 -11.79 -9.96 -22.69
CA TYR A 103 -12.66 -10.32 -21.56
C TYR A 103 -14.03 -9.62 -21.63
N LYS A 104 -14.06 -8.33 -21.98
CA LYS A 104 -15.31 -7.58 -22.17
C LYS A 104 -16.14 -8.16 -23.32
N ARG A 105 -15.51 -8.48 -24.45
CA ARG A 105 -16.18 -9.15 -25.60
C ARG A 105 -16.80 -10.48 -25.18
N TYR A 106 -16.02 -11.32 -24.50
CA TYR A 106 -16.51 -12.61 -24.01
C TYR A 106 -17.72 -12.45 -23.08
N ARG A 107 -17.66 -11.49 -22.15
CA ARG A 107 -18.76 -11.23 -21.21
C ARG A 107 -20.01 -10.65 -21.88
N HIS A 108 -19.88 -9.91 -22.98
CA HIS A 108 -21.02 -9.33 -23.71
C HIS A 108 -21.60 -10.29 -24.78
N SER A 109 -20.88 -11.36 -25.11
CA SER A 109 -21.33 -12.44 -26.00
C SER A 109 -22.13 -13.53 -25.25
N ARG A 110 -22.21 -13.43 -23.92
CA ARG A 110 -22.86 -14.37 -23.01
C ARG A 110 -24.08 -13.72 -22.36
#